data_AF-A0A355U0U1-F1
#
_entry.id   AF-A0A355U0U1-F1
#
_cell.length_a   1.000
_cell.length_b   1.000
_cell.length_c   1.000
_cell.angle_alpha   90.00
_cell.angle_beta   90.00
_cell.angle_gamma   90.00
#
_symmetry.space_group_name_H-M   'P 1'
#
loop_
_entity.id
_entity.type
_entity.pdbx_description
1 polymer ?
#
loop_
_entity_poly.entity_id
_entity_poly.type
_entity_poly.pdbx_seq_one_letter_code
_entity_poly.pdbx_strand_id
1 'polypeptide(L)'
;KHLKLYEKTENDFDYDFGKIVVSTRDTNINGVELSDKLRKEYQIELEMAYTDYVIAMTSVCDTKEGFDRLSKALSEIDSQIDKVLNIKDGYNFSECLPVKAVKSSDISFSKETSVPFELSSGRVSAE
;
A
#
# COMPACT_ATOMS: atom_id res chain seq x y z
N LYS A 1 -17.53 10.78 7.40
CA LYS A 1 -16.07 10.68 7.33
C LYS A 1 -15.67 9.22 7.50
N HIS A 2 -14.99 8.67 6.51
CA HIS A 2 -14.82 7.23 6.26
C HIS A 2 -13.34 6.84 6.15
N LEU A 3 -12.53 7.62 5.44
CA LEU A 3 -11.07 7.53 5.44
C LEU A 3 -10.53 7.82 6.84
N LYS A 4 -9.49 7.07 7.24
CA LYS A 4 -8.81 7.24 8.52
C LYS A 4 -7.33 7.44 8.31
N LEU A 5 -6.72 8.35 9.07
CA LEU A 5 -5.27 8.41 9.17
C LEU A 5 -4.80 7.35 10.17
N TYR A 6 -3.65 6.75 9.90
CA TYR A 6 -3.00 5.92 10.90
C TYR A 6 -2.58 6.79 12.10
N GLU A 7 -2.86 6.29 13.30
CA GLU A 7 -2.46 6.93 14.55
C GLU A 7 -1.59 5.96 15.34
N LYS A 8 -0.50 6.47 15.92
CA LYS A 8 0.44 5.68 16.72
C LYS A 8 -0.28 5.04 17.91
N THR A 9 -0.07 3.74 18.11
CA THR A 9 -0.54 2.99 19.27
C THR A 9 0.59 2.64 20.23
N GLU A 10 0.26 2.18 21.44
CA GLU A 10 1.28 1.76 22.44
C GLU A 10 2.12 0.56 22.00
N ASN A 11 1.63 -0.22 21.03
CA ASN A 11 2.33 -1.38 20.48
C ASN A 11 3.33 -1.02 19.37
N ASP A 12 3.34 0.23 18.91
CA ASP A 12 4.21 0.68 17.84
C ASP A 12 5.60 1.03 18.39
N PHE A 13 6.65 0.58 17.70
CA PHE A 13 8.01 0.97 18.04
C PHE A 13 8.21 2.47 17.90
N ASP A 14 7.91 3.03 16.71
CA ASP A 14 7.87 4.47 16.51
C ASP A 14 6.95 4.88 15.34
N TYR A 15 6.64 6.18 15.25
CA TYR A 15 5.82 6.76 14.18
C TYR A 15 6.58 7.85 13.43
N ASP A 16 6.71 7.67 12.12
CA ASP A 16 7.36 8.63 11.23
C ASP A 16 6.35 9.63 10.69
N PHE A 17 6.43 10.88 11.17
CA PHE A 17 5.57 11.97 10.71
C PHE A 17 5.73 12.29 9.21
N GLY A 18 6.85 11.89 8.61
CA GLY A 18 7.11 12.02 7.18
C GLY A 18 6.23 11.12 6.31
N LYS A 19 5.56 10.11 6.92
CA LYS A 19 4.72 9.15 6.22
C LYS A 19 3.27 9.28 6.67
N ILE A 20 2.41 9.76 5.78
CA ILE A 20 0.97 9.85 6.01
C ILE A 20 0.33 8.59 5.45
N VAL A 21 -0.11 7.71 6.33
CA VAL A 21 -0.83 6.49 5.96
C VAL A 21 -2.33 6.75 6.05
N VAL A 22 -3.03 6.59 4.94
CA VAL A 22 -4.49 6.77 4.85
C VAL A 22 -5.14 5.42 4.59
N SER A 23 -5.96 4.96 5.53
CA SER A 23 -6.72 3.71 5.41
C SER A 23 -8.04 3.94 4.66
N THR A 24 -8.33 3.04 3.73
CA THR A 24 -9.63 2.87 3.06
C THR A 24 -10.42 1.69 3.63
N ARG A 25 -9.96 1.11 4.75
CA ARG A 25 -10.65 -0.01 5.41
C ARG A 25 -12.05 0.43 5.84
N ASP A 26 -13.00 -0.48 5.71
CA ASP A 26 -14.43 -0.25 5.96
C ASP A 26 -15.07 0.81 5.06
N THR A 27 -14.51 1.05 3.87
CA THR A 27 -15.10 1.93 2.85
C THR A 27 -15.46 1.15 1.59
N ASN A 28 -16.22 1.75 0.68
CA ASN A 28 -16.57 1.18 -0.62
C ASN A 28 -15.48 1.34 -1.69
N ILE A 29 -14.28 1.79 -1.31
CA ILE A 29 -13.11 1.90 -2.20
C ILE A 29 -11.87 1.23 -1.58
N ASN A 30 -10.96 0.77 -2.43
CA ASN A 30 -9.64 0.26 -2.05
C ASN A 30 -8.55 1.34 -2.19
N GLY A 31 -7.35 1.07 -1.68
CA GLY A 31 -6.23 2.02 -1.74
C GLY A 31 -5.79 2.36 -3.17
N VAL A 32 -5.87 1.41 -4.11
CA VAL A 32 -5.55 1.65 -5.53
C VAL A 32 -6.54 2.63 -6.15
N GLU A 33 -7.84 2.48 -5.88
CA GLU A 33 -8.89 3.39 -6.35
C GLU A 33 -8.72 4.80 -5.76
N LEU A 34 -8.40 4.91 -4.47
CA LEU A 34 -8.09 6.20 -3.84
C LEU A 34 -6.88 6.87 -4.51
N SER A 35 -5.81 6.10 -4.75
CA SER A 35 -4.62 6.62 -5.42
C SER A 35 -4.89 7.06 -6.85
N ASP A 36 -5.73 6.33 -7.57
CA ASP A 36 -6.13 6.67 -8.94
C ASP A 36 -6.93 7.98 -8.99
N LYS A 37 -7.85 8.19 -8.04
CA LYS A 37 -8.62 9.43 -7.91
C LYS A 37 -7.70 10.61 -7.62
N LEU A 38 -6.82 10.49 -6.63
CA LEU A 38 -5.86 11.53 -6.27
C LEU A 38 -4.95 11.91 -7.46
N ARG A 39 -4.47 10.92 -8.21
CA ARG A 39 -3.63 11.16 -9.39
C ARG A 39 -4.40 11.83 -10.52
N LYS A 40 -5.53 11.26 -10.94
CA LYS A 40 -6.26 11.68 -12.14
C LYS A 40 -7.00 13.00 -11.94
N GLU A 41 -7.69 13.14 -10.81
CA GLU A 41 -8.60 14.26 -10.54
C GLU A 41 -7.87 15.43 -9.85
N TYR A 42 -6.87 15.13 -9.00
CA TYR A 42 -6.20 16.13 -8.15
C TYR A 42 -4.71 16.36 -8.47
N GLN A 43 -4.15 15.58 -9.39
CA GLN A 43 -2.73 15.64 -9.77
C GLN A 43 -1.81 15.47 -8.56
N ILE A 44 -2.14 14.49 -7.70
CA ILE A 44 -1.38 14.11 -6.51
C ILE A 44 -0.94 12.68 -6.68
N GLU A 45 0.37 12.50 -6.74
CA GLU A 45 1.02 11.19 -6.79
C GLU A 45 1.26 10.70 -5.35
N LEU A 46 0.95 9.44 -5.10
CA LEU A 46 1.24 8.78 -3.82
C LEU A 46 2.40 7.79 -4.01
N GLU A 47 3.12 7.51 -2.93
CA GLU A 47 4.27 6.60 -2.95
C GLU A 47 3.82 5.15 -3.17
N MET A 48 2.77 4.74 -2.45
CA MET A 48 2.27 3.38 -2.46
C MET A 48 0.75 3.35 -2.32
N ALA A 49 0.13 2.40 -3.01
CA ALA A 49 -1.25 2.00 -2.81
C ALA A 49 -1.31 0.50 -2.59
N TYR A 50 -2.10 0.09 -1.60
CA TYR A 50 -2.37 -1.32 -1.29
C TYR A 50 -3.88 -1.56 -1.25
N THR A 51 -4.29 -2.77 -0.87
CA THR A 51 -5.72 -3.15 -0.87
C THR A 51 -6.57 -2.27 0.03
N ASP A 52 -6.08 -1.85 1.19
CA ASP A 52 -6.88 -1.14 2.20
C ASP A 52 -6.21 0.13 2.76
N TYR A 53 -5.11 0.58 2.15
CA TYR A 53 -4.46 1.83 2.51
C TYR A 53 -3.62 2.42 1.37
N VAL A 54 -3.26 3.68 1.51
CA VAL A 54 -2.25 4.37 0.72
C VAL A 54 -1.23 5.07 1.62
N ILE A 55 -0.06 5.38 1.08
CA ILE A 55 1.00 6.13 1.77
C ILE A 55 1.35 7.36 0.94
N ALA A 56 1.26 8.54 1.56
CA ALA A 56 1.89 9.76 1.07
C ALA A 56 3.20 9.97 1.83
N MET A 57 4.30 10.14 1.10
CA MET A 57 5.58 10.55 1.68
C MET A 57 5.75 12.05 1.58
N THR A 58 6.33 12.63 2.61
CA THR A 58 6.54 14.08 2.73
C THR A 58 8.00 14.36 3.05
N SER A 59 8.45 15.56 2.72
CA SER A 59 9.83 15.99 2.73
C SER A 59 9.95 17.48 2.99
N VAL A 60 11.17 17.96 3.20
CA VAL A 60 11.48 19.39 3.32
C VAL A 60 11.19 20.19 2.03
N CYS A 61 10.96 19.51 0.91
CA CYS A 61 10.63 20.13 -0.37
C CYS A 61 9.12 20.34 -0.55
N ASP A 62 8.29 19.83 0.35
CA ASP A 62 6.83 19.99 0.26
C ASP A 62 6.39 21.36 0.77
N THR A 63 5.40 21.94 0.09
CA THR A 63 4.86 23.24 0.45
C THR A 63 3.57 23.13 1.23
N LYS A 64 3.25 24.18 1.99
CA LYS A 64 1.97 24.28 2.70
C LYS A 64 0.79 24.14 1.74
N GLU A 65 0.89 24.73 0.55
CA GLU A 65 -0.13 24.63 -0.49
C GLU A 65 -0.30 23.18 -0.99
N GLY A 66 0.79 22.41 -1.06
CA GLY A 66 0.74 20.98 -1.36
C GLY A 66 -0.05 20.20 -0.33
N PHE A 67 0.20 20.45 0.96
CA PHE A 67 -0.58 19.86 2.06
C PHE A 67 -2.04 20.29 2.06
N ASP A 68 -2.31 21.57 1.82
CA ASP A 68 -3.67 22.10 1.75
C ASP A 68 -4.45 21.45 0.59
N ARG A 69 -3.78 21.22 -0.57
CA ARG A 69 -4.35 20.48 -1.70
C ARG A 69 -4.64 19.02 -1.34
N LEU A 70 -3.71 18.32 -0.71
CA LEU A 70 -3.90 16.92 -0.28
C LEU A 70 -5.06 16.79 0.71
N SER A 71 -5.09 17.63 1.73
CA SER A 71 -6.14 17.65 2.75
C SER A 71 -7.53 17.90 2.14
N LYS A 72 -7.62 18.86 1.20
CA LYS A 72 -8.85 19.16 0.47
C LYS A 72 -9.29 17.99 -0.40
N ALA A 73 -8.38 17.41 -1.18
CA ALA A 73 -8.67 16.27 -2.05
C ALA A 73 -9.18 15.06 -1.24
N LEU A 74 -8.48 14.71 -0.16
CA LEU A 74 -8.91 13.62 0.73
C LEU A 74 -10.29 13.91 1.34
N SER A 75 -10.56 15.14 1.77
CA SER A 75 -11.86 15.52 2.34
C SER A 75 -13.00 15.45 1.33
N GLU A 76 -12.75 15.86 0.07
CA GLU A 76 -13.73 15.77 -1.01
C GLU A 76 -14.02 14.33 -1.38
N ILE A 77 -12.99 13.50 -1.57
CA ILE A 77 -13.15 12.06 -1.85
C ILE A 77 -13.89 11.38 -0.69
N ASP A 78 -13.52 11.68 0.55
CA ASP A 78 -14.15 11.13 1.76
C ASP A 78 -15.66 11.43 1.84
N SER A 79 -16.12 12.54 1.24
CA SER A 79 -17.54 12.90 1.18
C SER A 79 -18.33 12.17 0.07
N GLN A 80 -17.63 11.53 -0.86
CA GLN A 80 -18.20 10.81 -2.01
C GLN A 80 -18.19 9.29 -1.83
N ILE A 81 -17.59 8.79 -0.76
CA ILE A 81 -17.49 7.36 -0.46
C ILE A 81 -18.42 6.98 0.69
N ASP A 82 -18.75 5.70 0.76
CA ASP A 82 -19.64 5.15 1.76
C ASP A 82 -18.89 4.21 2.70
N LYS A 83 -19.38 4.11 3.95
CA LYS A 83 -18.91 3.09 4.89
C LYS A 83 -19.48 1.73 4.49
N VAL A 84 -18.63 0.72 4.44
CA VAL A 84 -19.03 -0.67 4.21
C VAL A 84 -18.69 -1.49 5.45
N LEU A 85 -19.62 -2.31 5.91
CA LEU A 85 -19.35 -3.32 6.94
C LEU A 85 -18.63 -4.49 6.28
N ASN A 86 -17.30 -4.55 6.40
CA ASN A 86 -16.54 -5.68 5.89
C ASN A 86 -16.71 -6.90 6.81
N ILE A 87 -17.44 -7.92 6.34
CA ILE A 87 -17.72 -9.16 7.09
C ILE A 87 -16.58 -10.19 6.94
N LYS A 88 -15.44 -9.84 6.34
CA LYS A 88 -14.34 -10.80 6.11
C LYS A 88 -12.97 -10.24 6.50
N ASP A 89 -12.64 -10.36 7.78
CA ASP A 89 -11.25 -10.55 8.20
C ASP A 89 -10.87 -11.98 7.82
N GLY A 90 -10.16 -12.18 6.70
CA GLY A 90 -9.99 -13.56 6.23
C GLY A 90 -9.05 -13.80 5.07
N TYR A 91 -8.04 -12.97 4.85
CA TYR A 91 -6.87 -13.47 4.14
C TYR A 91 -5.95 -14.14 5.16
N ASN A 92 -6.18 -15.43 5.41
CA ASN A 92 -5.23 -16.28 6.12
C ASN A 92 -4.04 -16.54 5.19
N PHE A 93 -3.17 -15.55 5.03
CA PHE A 93 -1.85 -15.81 4.50
C PHE A 93 -1.04 -16.43 5.63
N SER A 94 -0.67 -17.70 5.49
CA SER A 94 0.29 -18.28 6.42
C SER A 94 1.63 -17.59 6.18
N GLU A 95 2.06 -16.77 7.12
CA GLU A 95 3.42 -16.20 7.13
C GLU A 95 4.44 -17.32 7.38
N CYS A 96 4.72 -18.12 6.34
CA CYS A 96 5.90 -18.96 6.31
C CYS A 96 6.89 -18.32 5.34
N LEU A 97 8.10 -18.06 5.83
CA LEU A 97 9.18 -17.66 4.94
C LEU A 97 9.50 -18.85 4.02
N PRO A 98 9.68 -18.61 2.71
CA PRO A 98 10.15 -19.66 1.82
C PRO A 98 11.54 -20.12 2.28
N VAL A 99 11.83 -21.41 2.05
CA VAL A 99 13.17 -21.95 2.35
C VAL A 99 14.18 -21.30 1.42
N LYS A 100 15.23 -20.70 2.00
CA LYS A 100 16.36 -20.17 1.23
C LYS A 100 17.11 -21.31 0.55
N ALA A 101 16.84 -21.54 -0.73
CA ALA A 101 17.45 -22.63 -1.49
C ALA A 101 18.94 -22.36 -1.82
N VAL A 102 19.27 -21.13 -2.23
CA VAL A 102 20.63 -20.72 -2.63
C VAL A 102 20.87 -19.25 -2.25
N LYS A 103 22.11 -18.77 -2.34
CA LYS A 103 22.42 -17.34 -2.20
C LYS A 103 22.14 -16.64 -3.53
N SER A 104 21.60 -15.42 -3.48
CA SER A 104 21.37 -14.60 -4.68
C SER A 104 22.65 -14.36 -5.49
N SER A 105 23.82 -14.29 -4.83
CA SER A 105 25.13 -14.17 -5.49
C SER A 105 25.51 -15.36 -6.37
N ASP A 106 24.97 -16.55 -6.07
CA ASP A 106 25.36 -17.80 -6.72
C ASP A 106 24.43 -18.12 -7.92
N ILE A 107 23.30 -17.41 -8.05
CA ILE A 107 22.29 -17.58 -9.11
C ILE A 107 22.68 -16.88 -10.42
N SER A 108 23.50 -15.81 -10.37
CA SER A 108 23.73 -14.90 -11.51
C SER A 108 24.33 -15.54 -12.77
N PHE A 109 24.82 -16.78 -12.68
CA PHE A 109 25.35 -17.55 -13.82
C PHE A 109 24.58 -18.85 -14.09
N SER A 110 23.46 -19.06 -13.39
CA SER A 110 22.64 -20.25 -13.54
C SER A 110 21.76 -20.15 -14.78
N LYS A 111 21.38 -21.30 -15.33
CA LYS A 111 20.46 -21.34 -16.48
C LYS A 111 19.04 -21.07 -15.98
N GLU A 112 18.47 -19.96 -16.44
CA GLU A 112 17.10 -19.57 -16.11
C GLU A 112 16.08 -20.11 -17.13
N THR A 113 14.83 -20.22 -16.71
CA THR A 113 13.72 -20.61 -17.60
C THR A 113 12.43 -19.97 -17.12
N SER A 114 11.71 -19.31 -18.04
CA SER A 114 10.37 -18.81 -17.76
C SER A 114 9.39 -19.97 -17.56
N VAL A 115 8.63 -19.92 -16.48
CA VAL A 115 7.59 -20.90 -16.17
C VAL A 115 6.26 -20.21 -15.86
N PRO A 116 5.12 -20.79 -16.28
CA PRO A 116 3.82 -20.36 -15.78
C PRO A 116 3.77 -20.44 -14.26
N PHE A 117 3.01 -19.53 -13.64
CA PHE A 117 2.90 -19.43 -12.17
C PHE A 117 2.44 -20.76 -11.55
N GLU A 118 1.50 -21.44 -12.19
CA GLU A 118 0.91 -22.71 -11.76
C GLU A 118 1.95 -23.84 -11.70
N LEU A 119 3.06 -23.71 -12.42
CA LEU A 119 4.15 -24.69 -12.52
C LEU A 119 5.42 -24.24 -11.76
N SER A 120 5.36 -23.13 -11.04
CA SER A 120 6.50 -22.58 -10.28
C SER A 120 6.79 -23.30 -8.97
N SER A 121 5.80 -24.02 -8.42
CA SER A 121 5.92 -24.71 -7.13
C SER A 121 7.12 -25.66 -7.10
N GLY A 122 7.94 -25.54 -6.05
CA GLY A 122 9.16 -26.33 -5.85
C GLY A 122 10.38 -25.88 -6.66
N ARG A 123 10.27 -24.80 -7.46
CA ARG A 123 11.41 -24.19 -8.15
C ARG A 123 12.03 -23.06 -7.33
N VAL A 124 13.26 -22.69 -7.70
CA VAL A 124 13.95 -21.53 -7.15
C VAL A 124 13.64 -20.32 -8.03
N SER A 125 13.18 -19.22 -7.43
CA SER A 125 12.99 -17.97 -8.17
C SER A 125 14.34 -17.38 -8.57
N ALA A 126 14.43 -16.89 -9.80
CA ALA A 126 15.59 -16.12 -10.29
C ALA A 126 15.39 -14.61 -10.13
N GLU A 127 14.18 -14.16 -9.75
CA GLU A 127 13.78 -12.77 -9.50
C GLU A 127 12.93 -12.65 -8.22
#